data_AF-A0A2S5MLS1-F1
#
_entry.id   AF-A0A2S5MLS1-F1
#
_cell.length_a   1.000
_cell.length_b   1.000
_cell.length_c   1.000
_cell.angle_alpha   90.00
_cell.angle_beta   90.00
_cell.angle_gamma   90.00
#
_symmetry.space_group_name_H-M   'P 1'
#
loop_
_entity.id
_entity.type
_entity.pdbx_description
1 polymer ?
#
loop_
_entity_poly.entity_id
_entity_poly.type
_entity_poly.pdbx_seq_one_letter_code
_entity_poly.pdbx_strand_id
1 'polypeptide(L)'
;VDEDKIHIEHIAIDPSEFVEIGDYDLEAIFIRLEAAVERIGAKRVVLDTIESLFAAFSNPAILRAEIRRLFDWLKERKLTTVITGERGDGAFTRQGLEEYVSDCVLLLDHRVQNQISTRRLRIVKYRGTAHGTNEYPFLIDSDGFSVLPVSALGLNHKVYDERISSGVDDLDDMLSGRGFHRGSSILISGVAGSGKSTLAASFVHAACRNGEKAAYFSFEESADQTVRNMRSVGMDLKDYIDGGRLNYFAARPTFYSLEMHLAVMLREIARLKPRIVIVDPISAFDRSGESNEVQTMLLRMVDYLKSHGVTGVFTNLTHAKGDETLTDVGLSSLMDAWILMLNREAGGEFNRELYLLKARGLQHSNQVREFIMSENGLQLRAPYLGQEGALTGSRRRAKEAEARRTEAVRAAEVARFQQQGEHRRRKLEAQIEALRAEMAAEELEARRLIDAESAYLRRAKLDEEEARAMREGVAVRKRVDGGGDGAE
;
A
#
# COMPACT_ATOMS: atom_id res chain seq x y z
N VAL A 1 21.82 41.60 2.24
CA VAL A 1 21.96 43.01 1.82
C VAL A 1 21.22 43.88 2.82
N ASP A 2 19.93 43.65 3.04
CA ASP A 2 19.13 44.47 3.98
C ASP A 2 19.48 44.33 5.47
N GLU A 3 20.17 43.25 5.86
CA GLU A 3 20.69 43.05 7.22
C GLU A 3 22.22 43.25 7.33
N ASP A 4 22.87 43.90 6.34
CA ASP A 4 24.34 44.07 6.24
C ASP A 4 25.18 42.77 6.26
N LYS A 5 24.55 41.61 6.15
CA LYS A 5 25.22 40.29 6.11
C LYS A 5 25.86 39.93 4.77
N ILE A 6 25.58 40.71 3.72
CA ILE A 6 26.08 40.47 2.36
C ILE A 6 26.52 41.81 1.78
N HIS A 7 27.79 41.91 1.44
CA HIS A 7 28.36 43.01 0.67
C HIS A 7 28.61 42.52 -0.76
N ILE A 8 28.10 43.27 -1.75
CA ILE A 8 28.31 42.96 -3.17
C ILE A 8 29.16 44.09 -3.72
N GLU A 9 30.30 43.72 -4.29
CA GLU A 9 31.23 44.65 -4.89
C GLU A 9 31.44 44.29 -6.36
N HIS A 10 31.20 45.25 -7.25
CA HIS A 10 31.47 45.09 -8.67
C HIS A 10 32.87 45.61 -8.99
N ILE A 11 33.69 44.76 -9.61
CA ILE A 11 35.03 45.11 -10.06
C ILE A 11 35.02 45.04 -11.59
N ALA A 12 34.91 46.20 -12.23
CA ALA A 12 35.08 46.32 -13.67
C ALA A 12 36.57 46.47 -13.99
N ILE A 13 37.06 45.70 -14.95
CA ILE A 13 38.43 45.73 -15.45
C ILE A 13 38.30 46.07 -16.94
N ASP A 14 38.68 47.28 -17.35
CA ASP A 14 38.54 47.74 -18.75
C ASP A 14 39.85 47.51 -19.52
N PRO A 15 39.89 46.55 -20.48
CA PRO A 15 41.06 46.23 -21.29
C PRO A 15 41.75 47.44 -21.93
N SER A 16 40.99 48.48 -22.25
CA SER A 16 41.45 49.68 -22.97
C SER A 16 42.12 50.72 -22.08
N GLU A 17 41.94 50.65 -20.75
CA GLU A 17 42.67 51.47 -19.79
C GLU A 17 44.09 50.93 -19.54
N PHE A 18 44.42 49.71 -20.00
CA PHE A 18 45.70 49.03 -19.76
C PHE A 18 46.73 49.26 -20.88
N VAL A 19 46.88 50.50 -21.33
CA VAL A 19 47.96 50.87 -22.25
C VAL A 19 49.30 50.85 -21.49
N GLU A 20 50.03 49.74 -21.63
CA GLU A 20 51.50 49.65 -21.68
C GLU A 20 52.34 50.45 -20.65
N ILE A 21 51.91 50.54 -19.38
CA ILE A 21 52.78 51.07 -18.31
C ILE A 21 52.71 50.15 -17.07
N GLY A 22 53.67 49.22 -17.00
CA GLY A 22 53.96 48.42 -15.80
C GLY A 22 53.35 47.01 -15.79
N ASP A 23 54.00 46.10 -15.05
CA ASP A 23 53.44 44.78 -14.73
C ASP A 23 52.22 45.00 -13.82
N TYR A 24 51.02 44.77 -14.35
CA TYR A 24 49.76 44.84 -13.59
C TYR A 24 49.79 43.82 -12.43
N ASP A 25 49.44 44.25 -11.22
CA ASP A 25 49.37 43.39 -10.03
C ASP A 25 47.97 43.48 -9.38
N LEU A 26 47.63 42.48 -8.55
CA LEU A 26 46.29 42.41 -7.94
C LEU A 26 46.18 43.25 -6.64
N GLU A 27 47.08 44.20 -6.39
CA GLU A 27 47.15 44.95 -5.13
C GLU A 27 45.90 45.79 -4.85
N ALA A 28 45.39 46.47 -5.88
CA ALA A 28 44.14 47.22 -5.76
C ALA A 28 42.94 46.32 -5.38
N ILE A 29 42.93 45.07 -5.84
CA ILE A 29 41.88 44.10 -5.49
C ILE A 29 42.04 43.64 -4.04
N PHE A 30 43.26 43.42 -3.56
CA PHE A 30 43.51 43.08 -2.15
C PHE A 30 42.96 44.14 -1.20
N ILE A 31 43.25 45.42 -1.46
CA ILE A 31 42.79 46.52 -0.61
C ILE A 31 41.26 46.58 -0.56
N ARG A 32 40.62 46.42 -1.71
CA ARG A 32 39.15 46.43 -1.82
C ARG A 32 38.52 45.25 -1.09
N LEU A 33 39.04 44.04 -1.32
CA LEU A 33 38.59 42.84 -0.62
C LEU A 33 38.80 42.94 0.89
N GLU A 34 39.93 43.50 1.34
CA GLU A 34 40.19 43.70 2.77
C GLU A 34 39.16 44.64 3.40
N ALA A 35 38.94 45.82 2.79
CA ALA A 35 37.95 46.77 3.27
C ALA A 35 36.53 46.16 3.29
N ALA A 36 36.16 45.39 2.26
CA ALA A 36 34.89 44.70 2.19
C ALA A 36 34.74 43.62 3.28
N VAL A 37 35.77 42.80 3.49
CA VAL A 37 35.79 41.74 4.49
C VAL A 37 35.70 42.32 5.90
N GLU A 38 36.47 43.36 6.21
CA GLU A 38 36.47 44.01 7.53
C GLU A 38 35.13 44.70 7.82
N ARG A 39 34.55 45.36 6.82
CA ARG A 39 33.28 46.09 6.96
C ARG A 39 32.14 45.22 7.47
N ILE A 40 32.03 43.98 6.99
CA ILE A 40 30.93 43.07 7.37
C ILE A 40 31.39 41.89 8.24
N GLY A 41 32.68 41.83 8.60
CA GLY A 41 33.27 40.70 9.31
C GLY A 41 33.10 39.38 8.53
N ALA A 42 33.33 39.41 7.22
CA ALA A 42 33.04 38.30 6.33
C ALA A 42 33.81 37.03 6.72
N LYS A 43 33.13 35.88 6.65
CA LYS A 43 33.76 34.55 6.79
C LYS A 43 33.84 33.79 5.47
N ARG A 44 33.12 34.28 4.46
CA ARG A 44 32.94 33.65 3.16
C ARG A 44 33.06 34.70 2.07
N VAL A 45 33.72 34.35 0.98
CA VAL A 45 33.91 35.21 -0.19
C VAL A 45 33.46 34.44 -1.42
N VAL A 46 32.77 35.12 -2.35
CA VAL A 46 32.44 34.57 -3.66
C VAL A 46 33.09 35.46 -4.70
N LEU A 47 33.91 34.87 -5.58
CA LEU A 47 34.52 35.53 -6.73
C LEU A 47 33.82 35.03 -7.99
N ASP A 48 33.01 35.89 -8.61
CA ASP A 48 32.17 35.56 -9.76
C ASP A 48 32.31 36.64 -10.87
N THR A 49 33.05 36.44 -11.95
CA THR A 49 33.91 35.29 -12.31
C THR A 49 35.39 35.71 -12.36
N ILE A 50 36.33 34.74 -12.32
CA ILE A 50 37.77 35.03 -12.39
C ILE A 50 38.26 35.40 -13.79
N GLU A 51 37.45 35.16 -14.83
CA GLU A 51 37.79 35.43 -16.22
C GLU A 51 38.05 36.92 -16.47
N SER A 52 37.37 37.79 -15.73
CA SER A 52 37.60 39.24 -15.79
C SER A 52 39.05 39.61 -15.46
N LEU A 53 39.69 38.86 -14.56
CA LEU A 53 41.10 39.04 -14.22
C LEU A 53 42.00 38.62 -15.38
N PHE A 54 41.61 37.62 -16.19
CA PHE A 54 42.45 37.12 -17.28
C PHE A 54 42.63 38.14 -18.40
N ALA A 55 41.64 38.99 -18.62
CA ALA A 55 41.71 40.04 -19.64
C ALA A 55 42.81 41.08 -19.36
N ALA A 56 43.21 41.25 -18.09
CA ALA A 56 44.25 42.19 -17.68
C ALA A 56 45.68 41.66 -17.87
N PHE A 57 45.87 40.35 -18.06
CA PHE A 57 47.21 39.75 -18.17
C PHE A 57 47.43 39.12 -19.54
N SER A 58 48.47 39.57 -20.25
CA SER A 58 48.92 38.98 -21.51
C SER A 58 49.80 37.73 -21.31
N ASN A 59 50.48 37.61 -20.16
CA ASN A 59 51.38 36.50 -19.83
C ASN A 59 50.74 35.51 -18.83
N PRO A 60 50.49 34.25 -19.23
CA PRO A 60 49.93 33.22 -18.34
C PRO A 60 50.76 32.91 -17.10
N ALA A 61 52.09 33.12 -17.12
CA ALA A 61 52.94 32.86 -15.97
C ALA A 61 52.73 33.89 -14.85
N ILE A 62 52.60 35.18 -15.21
CA ILE A 62 52.33 36.27 -14.28
C ILE A 62 50.93 36.10 -13.69
N LEU A 63 49.95 35.79 -14.54
CA LEU A 63 48.58 35.50 -14.11
C LEU A 63 48.52 34.38 -13.05
N ARG A 64 49.26 33.29 -13.27
CA ARG A 64 49.33 32.17 -12.30
C ARG A 64 49.95 32.59 -10.97
N ALA A 65 51.00 33.42 -10.99
CA ALA A 65 51.65 33.91 -9.78
C ALA A 65 50.70 34.80 -8.97
N GLU A 66 49.98 35.71 -9.64
CA GLU A 66 49.04 36.63 -9.00
C GLU A 66 47.79 35.92 -8.47
N ILE A 67 47.22 34.96 -9.21
CA ILE A 67 46.10 34.13 -8.71
C ILE A 67 46.52 33.32 -7.49
N ARG A 68 47.75 32.77 -7.48
CA ARG A 68 48.27 32.05 -6.32
C ARG A 68 48.41 32.97 -5.11
N ARG A 69 48.99 34.16 -5.29
CA ARG A 69 49.07 35.21 -4.26
C ARG A 69 47.69 35.54 -3.71
N LEU A 70 46.67 35.63 -4.58
CA LEU A 70 45.29 35.86 -4.17
C LEU A 70 44.73 34.74 -3.29
N PHE A 71 44.94 33.48 -3.67
CA PHE A 71 44.37 32.36 -2.92
C PHE A 71 45.11 32.13 -1.61
N ASP A 72 46.43 32.33 -1.57
CA ASP A 72 47.22 32.26 -0.35
C ASP A 72 46.78 33.35 0.64
N TRP A 73 46.56 34.59 0.18
CA TRP A 73 46.02 35.68 1.01
C TRP A 73 44.64 35.35 1.60
N LEU A 74 43.73 34.79 0.79
CA LEU A 74 42.40 34.35 1.26
C LEU A 74 42.51 33.24 2.32
N LYS A 75 43.45 32.31 2.14
CA LYS A 75 43.71 31.20 3.07
C LYS A 75 44.30 31.67 4.40
N GLU A 76 45.28 32.58 4.37
CA GLU A 76 45.89 33.16 5.56
C GLU A 76 44.85 33.85 6.45
N ARG A 77 43.86 34.50 5.83
CA ARG A 77 42.74 35.15 6.52
C ARG A 77 41.61 34.19 6.91
N LYS A 78 41.76 32.89 6.64
CA LYS A 78 40.80 31.83 6.98
C LYS A 78 39.40 32.05 6.39
N LEU A 79 39.34 32.66 5.20
CA LEU A 79 38.09 32.89 4.48
C LEU A 79 37.72 31.63 3.69
N THR A 80 36.43 31.24 3.73
CA THR A 80 35.93 30.17 2.85
C THR A 80 35.54 30.78 1.51
N THR A 81 36.34 30.55 0.48
CA THR A 81 36.15 31.18 -0.84
C THR A 81 35.52 30.21 -1.83
N VAL A 82 34.47 30.67 -2.52
CA VAL A 82 33.92 30.04 -3.73
C VAL A 82 34.33 30.87 -4.93
N ILE A 83 34.81 30.21 -5.96
CA ILE A 83 35.36 30.86 -7.15
C ILE A 83 34.69 30.23 -8.36
N THR A 84 34.07 31.04 -9.20
CA THR A 84 33.50 30.56 -10.46
C THR A 84 34.51 30.77 -11.59
N GLY A 85 34.51 29.83 -12.54
CA GLY A 85 35.34 29.89 -13.72
C GLY A 85 34.70 29.13 -14.88
N GLU A 86 35.06 29.52 -16.09
CA GLU A 86 34.57 28.97 -17.34
C GLU A 86 35.47 27.82 -17.82
N ARG A 87 34.82 26.79 -18.36
CA ARG A 87 35.50 25.59 -18.87
C ARG A 87 36.30 25.93 -20.14
N GLY A 88 37.53 25.40 -20.20
CA GLY A 88 38.38 25.44 -21.39
C GLY A 88 38.26 24.21 -22.28
N ASP A 89 38.79 24.29 -23.49
CA ASP A 89 38.93 23.11 -24.36
C ASP A 89 39.91 22.12 -23.73
N GLY A 90 39.40 20.97 -23.27
CA GLY A 90 40.20 19.88 -22.70
C GLY A 90 40.65 20.05 -21.24
N ALA A 91 40.47 21.23 -20.63
CA ALA A 91 40.81 21.52 -19.22
C ALA A 91 39.55 21.88 -18.39
N PHE A 92 39.60 21.76 -17.07
CA PHE A 92 38.47 22.11 -16.20
C PHE A 92 38.26 23.62 -16.10
N THR A 93 39.31 24.42 -16.35
CA THR A 93 39.23 25.87 -16.59
C THR A 93 39.98 26.25 -17.86
N ARG A 94 39.68 27.41 -18.47
CA ARG A 94 40.37 27.89 -19.69
C ARG A 94 41.90 27.89 -19.64
N GLN A 95 42.50 28.06 -18.46
CA GLN A 95 43.95 28.22 -18.28
C GLN A 95 44.61 27.14 -17.41
N GLY A 96 43.88 26.06 -17.08
CA GLY A 96 44.41 24.94 -16.29
C GLY A 96 44.75 25.31 -14.83
N LEU A 97 44.00 26.23 -14.23
CA LEU A 97 44.24 26.76 -12.87
C LEU A 97 43.86 25.77 -11.76
N GLU A 98 43.03 24.79 -12.07
CA GLU A 98 42.44 23.81 -11.15
C GLU A 98 43.45 22.84 -10.50
N GLU A 99 44.56 22.57 -11.18
CA GLU A 99 45.51 21.55 -10.75
C GLU A 99 46.34 22.01 -9.54
N TYR A 100 46.58 23.32 -9.44
CA TYR A 100 47.62 23.90 -8.59
C TYR A 100 47.10 24.69 -7.39
N VAL A 101 45.92 25.32 -7.48
CA VAL A 101 45.52 26.33 -6.48
C VAL A 101 44.26 25.96 -5.68
N SER A 102 43.43 25.05 -6.19
CA SER A 102 42.15 24.69 -5.57
C SER A 102 42.25 23.45 -4.67
N ASP A 103 41.73 23.58 -3.44
CA ASP A 103 41.55 22.47 -2.50
C ASP A 103 40.35 21.60 -2.86
N CYS A 104 39.28 22.23 -3.38
CA CYS A 104 38.08 21.56 -3.89
C CYS A 104 37.78 22.05 -5.30
N VAL A 105 37.43 21.14 -6.21
CA VAL A 105 37.02 21.45 -7.58
C VAL A 105 35.65 20.84 -7.85
N LEU A 106 34.68 21.70 -8.14
CA LEU A 106 33.32 21.32 -8.53
C LEU A 106 33.13 21.59 -10.02
N LEU A 107 32.79 20.56 -10.77
CA LEU A 107 32.45 20.67 -12.18
C LEU A 107 30.93 20.73 -12.33
N LEU A 108 30.43 21.84 -12.87
CA LEU A 108 29.05 21.97 -13.31
C LEU A 108 29.03 21.74 -14.82
N ASP A 109 28.22 20.79 -15.27
CA ASP A 109 28.11 20.41 -16.68
C ASP A 109 26.65 20.50 -17.13
N HIS A 110 26.45 20.94 -18.36
CA HIS A 110 25.14 21.06 -18.98
C HIS A 110 25.16 20.30 -20.31
N ARG A 111 24.44 19.18 -20.36
CA ARG A 111 24.38 18.31 -21.53
C ARG A 111 22.99 18.31 -22.12
N VAL A 112 22.91 18.43 -23.44
CA VAL A 112 21.68 18.24 -24.21
C VAL A 112 21.79 16.95 -24.99
N GLN A 113 20.99 15.95 -24.62
CA GLN A 113 20.89 14.67 -25.32
C GLN A 113 19.42 14.41 -25.64
N ASN A 114 19.11 14.01 -26.87
CA ASN A 114 17.74 13.76 -27.33
C ASN A 114 16.79 14.94 -27.02
N GLN A 115 17.26 16.18 -27.21
CA GLN A 115 16.54 17.43 -26.90
C GLN A 115 16.23 17.66 -25.40
N ILE A 116 16.73 16.78 -24.52
CA ILE A 116 16.58 16.91 -23.07
C ILE A 116 17.85 17.54 -22.50
N SER A 117 17.67 18.67 -21.84
CA SER A 117 18.71 19.42 -21.14
C SER A 117 18.89 18.90 -19.71
N THR A 118 20.09 18.44 -19.37
CA THR A 118 20.42 17.94 -18.02
C THR A 118 21.61 18.67 -17.43
N ARG A 119 21.49 19.09 -16.18
CA ARG A 119 22.55 19.76 -15.42
C ARG A 119 23.13 18.80 -14.40
N ARG A 120 24.45 18.66 -14.36
CA ARG A 120 25.16 17.71 -13.50
C ARG A 120 26.27 18.40 -12.73
N LEU A 121 26.46 18.02 -11.49
CA LEU A 121 27.53 18.44 -10.61
C LEU A 121 28.44 17.24 -10.33
N ARG A 122 29.75 17.44 -10.40
CA ARG A 122 30.74 16.43 -9.99
C ARG A 122 31.79 17.06 -9.10
N ILE A 123 32.14 16.39 -8.03
CA ILE A 123 33.33 16.73 -7.24
C ILE A 123 34.53 16.07 -7.94
N VAL A 124 35.37 16.86 -8.58
CA VAL A 124 36.56 16.39 -9.30
C VAL A 124 37.69 16.09 -8.31
N LYS A 125 37.80 16.92 -7.27
CA LYS A 125 38.84 16.86 -6.26
C LYS A 125 38.34 17.48 -4.96
N TYR A 126 38.74 16.89 -3.85
CA TYR A 126 38.60 17.47 -2.52
C TYR A 126 39.80 17.03 -1.69
N ARG A 127 40.71 17.96 -1.35
CA ARG A 127 41.88 17.67 -0.51
C ARG A 127 41.44 17.48 0.94
N GLY A 128 41.92 16.42 1.57
CA GLY A 128 41.72 16.16 3.01
C GLY A 128 40.48 15.35 3.39
N THR A 129 39.57 15.06 2.46
CA THR A 129 38.40 14.21 2.73
C THR A 129 38.04 13.32 1.54
N ALA A 130 37.48 12.15 1.84
CA ALA A 130 36.85 11.33 0.81
C ALA A 130 35.62 12.05 0.22
N HIS A 131 35.42 11.89 -1.08
CA HIS A 131 34.27 12.45 -1.81
C HIS A 131 33.79 11.46 -2.86
N GLY A 132 32.51 11.57 -3.24
CA GLY A 132 31.96 10.73 -4.31
C GLY A 132 32.53 11.12 -5.66
N THR A 133 32.86 10.12 -6.49
CA THR A 133 33.44 10.31 -7.83
C THR A 133 32.38 10.46 -8.94
N ASN A 134 31.10 10.17 -8.63
CA ASN A 134 29.99 10.18 -9.57
C ASN A 134 29.51 11.61 -9.93
N GLU A 135 28.82 11.72 -11.06
CA GLU A 135 28.06 12.91 -11.44
C GLU A 135 26.68 12.87 -10.79
N TYR A 136 26.22 14.01 -10.26
CA TYR A 136 24.94 14.16 -9.59
C TYR A 136 24.06 15.18 -10.33
N PRO A 137 22.82 14.84 -10.69
CA PRO A 137 21.91 15.84 -11.25
C PRO A 137 21.63 16.94 -10.21
N PHE A 138 21.54 18.19 -10.68
CA PHE A 138 21.13 19.32 -9.84
C PHE A 138 20.02 20.14 -10.48
N LEU A 139 19.21 20.77 -9.64
CA LEU A 139 18.09 21.62 -10.01
C LEU A 139 18.38 23.05 -9.56
N ILE A 140 17.97 24.02 -10.38
CA ILE A 140 17.88 25.43 -9.99
C ILE A 140 16.45 25.86 -10.28
N ASP A 141 15.70 26.19 -9.23
CA ASP A 141 14.33 26.68 -9.32
C ASP A 141 14.10 27.86 -8.36
N SER A 142 12.84 28.15 -8.03
CA SER A 142 12.47 29.22 -7.09
C SER A 142 13.01 29.01 -5.68
N ASP A 143 13.25 27.76 -5.27
CA ASP A 143 13.80 27.41 -3.96
C ASP A 143 15.36 27.40 -3.98
N GLY A 144 15.96 27.64 -5.15
CA GLY A 144 17.40 27.80 -5.34
C GLY A 144 18.12 26.57 -5.89
N PHE A 145 19.39 26.44 -5.55
CA PHE A 145 20.27 25.35 -6.03
C PHE A 145 20.11 24.10 -5.16
N SER A 146 19.75 22.96 -5.74
CA SER A 146 19.60 21.69 -5.02
C SER A 146 20.29 20.53 -5.74
N VAL A 147 21.07 19.76 -4.97
CA VAL A 147 21.73 18.53 -5.42
C VAL A 147 21.14 17.38 -4.63
N LEU A 148 20.78 16.30 -5.30
CA LEU A 148 20.24 15.13 -4.64
C LEU A 148 21.30 14.03 -4.65
N PRO A 149 21.89 13.70 -3.49
CA PRO A 149 22.85 12.63 -3.40
C PRO A 149 22.09 11.32 -3.52
N VAL A 150 22.08 10.75 -4.71
CA VAL A 150 21.36 9.49 -4.96
C VAL A 150 22.25 8.26 -4.69
N SER A 151 23.38 8.46 -4.01
CA SER A 151 24.46 7.48 -3.89
C SER A 151 24.62 6.85 -2.49
N ALA A 152 23.66 7.00 -1.59
CA ALA A 152 23.70 6.28 -0.30
C ALA A 152 22.99 4.91 -0.41
N LEU A 153 23.58 3.97 -1.17
CA LEU A 153 23.16 2.57 -1.25
C LEU A 153 23.58 1.80 0.02
N GLY A 154 23.04 2.18 1.16
CA GLY A 154 23.18 1.44 2.40
C GLY A 154 21.96 0.56 2.63
N LEU A 155 22.12 -0.76 2.71
CA LEU A 155 21.01 -1.71 3.00
C LEU A 155 20.50 -1.66 4.47
N ASN A 156 20.89 -0.65 5.25
CA ASN A 156 20.57 -0.49 6.67
C ASN A 156 19.22 0.21 6.88
N HIS A 157 18.15 -0.30 6.26
CA HIS A 157 16.82 0.29 6.40
C HIS A 157 16.14 -0.16 7.70
N LYS A 158 15.42 0.77 8.33
CA LYS A 158 14.57 0.46 9.49
C LYS A 158 13.35 -0.31 9.00
N VAL A 159 13.14 -1.51 9.54
CA VAL A 159 11.95 -2.32 9.25
C VAL A 159 10.77 -1.82 10.07
N TYR A 160 9.59 -1.77 9.47
CA TYR A 160 8.34 -1.41 10.13
C TYR A 160 7.37 -2.60 10.11
N ASP A 161 6.86 -2.98 11.27
CA ASP A 161 5.82 -4.01 11.39
C ASP A 161 4.40 -3.45 11.19
N GLU A 162 4.26 -2.14 11.07
CA GLU A 162 3.00 -1.47 10.76
C GLU A 162 2.45 -1.96 9.40
N ARG A 163 1.12 -2.12 9.34
CA ARG A 163 0.41 -2.52 8.12
C ARG A 163 -0.23 -1.32 7.44
N ILE A 164 -0.18 -1.30 6.11
CA ILE A 164 -0.88 -0.33 5.26
C ILE A 164 -1.94 -1.08 4.46
N SER A 165 -3.15 -0.53 4.47
CA SER A 165 -4.27 -1.02 3.68
C SER A 165 -4.10 -0.68 2.20
N SER A 166 -4.49 -1.61 1.33
CA SER A 166 -4.62 -1.36 -0.11
C SER A 166 -5.83 -0.52 -0.49
N GLY A 167 -6.74 -0.25 0.46
CA GLY A 167 -8.06 0.31 0.19
C GLY A 167 -9.06 -0.69 -0.41
N VAL A 168 -8.65 -1.96 -0.54
CA VAL A 168 -9.51 -3.07 -0.97
C VAL A 168 -9.46 -4.15 0.10
N ASP A 169 -10.50 -4.21 0.94
CA ASP A 169 -10.56 -5.13 2.08
C ASP A 169 -10.31 -6.59 1.66
N ASP A 170 -10.89 -7.00 0.53
CA ASP A 170 -10.72 -8.36 0.00
C ASP A 170 -9.25 -8.68 -0.40
N LEU A 171 -8.47 -7.67 -0.81
CA LEU A 171 -7.05 -7.82 -1.14
C LEU A 171 -6.21 -7.86 0.13
N ASP A 172 -6.53 -7.02 1.11
CA ASP A 172 -5.87 -7.04 2.40
C ASP A 172 -6.08 -8.40 3.09
N ASP A 173 -7.26 -9.00 2.96
CA ASP A 173 -7.58 -10.35 3.46
C ASP A 173 -6.83 -11.48 2.74
N MET A 174 -6.27 -11.22 1.55
CA MET A 174 -5.38 -12.19 0.89
C MET A 174 -4.00 -12.27 1.55
N LEU A 175 -3.66 -11.34 2.45
CA LEU A 175 -2.38 -11.26 3.15
C LEU A 175 -2.54 -11.64 4.62
N SER A 176 -1.60 -12.43 5.15
CA SER A 176 -1.51 -12.67 6.58
C SER A 176 -1.31 -11.35 7.34
N GLY A 177 -2.20 -11.06 8.30
CA GLY A 177 -2.16 -9.80 9.06
C GLY A 177 -2.90 -8.62 8.44
N ARG A 178 -3.67 -8.82 7.36
CA ARG A 178 -4.55 -7.83 6.71
C ARG A 178 -3.83 -6.56 6.24
N GLY A 179 -3.28 -6.61 5.02
CA GLY A 179 -2.59 -5.49 4.37
C GLY A 179 -1.07 -5.68 4.24
N PHE A 180 -0.42 -4.70 3.62
CA PHE A 180 1.01 -4.74 3.27
C PHE A 180 1.89 -4.18 4.38
N HIS A 181 3.16 -4.59 4.45
CA HIS A 181 4.12 -3.95 5.35
C HIS A 181 4.37 -2.49 4.96
N ARG A 182 4.48 -1.62 5.95
CA ARG A 182 4.92 -0.26 5.74
C ARG A 182 6.36 -0.20 5.23
N GLY A 183 6.63 0.70 4.29
CA GLY A 183 7.94 0.81 3.64
C GLY A 183 8.18 -0.29 2.60
N SER A 184 7.16 -1.05 2.21
CA SER A 184 7.29 -2.04 1.13
C SER A 184 7.23 -1.37 -0.25
N SER A 185 7.84 -2.03 -1.23
CA SER A 185 7.65 -1.70 -2.64
C SER A 185 6.67 -2.68 -3.29
N ILE A 186 5.59 -2.15 -3.86
CA ILE A 186 4.46 -2.91 -4.41
C ILE A 186 4.38 -2.62 -5.91
N LEU A 187 4.46 -3.66 -6.74
CA LEU A 187 4.32 -3.56 -8.18
C LEU A 187 2.94 -4.05 -8.62
N ILE A 188 2.24 -3.25 -9.41
CA ILE A 188 0.96 -3.59 -10.06
C ILE A 188 1.19 -3.68 -11.56
N SER A 189 1.31 -4.90 -12.08
CA SER A 189 1.52 -5.16 -13.51
C SER A 189 0.22 -5.56 -14.20
N GLY A 190 0.07 -5.26 -15.48
CA GLY A 190 -1.06 -5.75 -16.28
C GLY A 190 -1.30 -4.98 -17.56
N VAL A 191 -2.16 -5.54 -18.42
CA VAL A 191 -2.49 -4.95 -19.72
C VAL A 191 -3.23 -3.61 -19.59
N ALA A 192 -3.29 -2.83 -20.67
CA ALA A 192 -4.07 -1.59 -20.70
C ALA A 192 -5.55 -1.87 -20.34
N GLY A 193 -6.16 -0.98 -19.55
CA GLY A 193 -7.56 -1.10 -19.14
C GLY A 193 -7.87 -2.18 -18.08
N SER A 194 -6.85 -2.84 -17.52
CA SER A 194 -7.02 -3.82 -16.44
C SER A 194 -7.39 -3.20 -15.08
N GLY A 195 -7.17 -1.90 -14.89
CA GLY A 195 -7.51 -1.17 -13.65
C GLY A 195 -6.32 -0.86 -12.71
N LYS A 196 -5.08 -0.91 -13.23
CA LYS A 196 -3.85 -0.66 -12.44
C LYS A 196 -3.87 0.68 -11.71
N SER A 197 -4.11 1.77 -12.43
CA SER A 197 -4.18 3.14 -11.85
C SER A 197 -5.30 3.25 -10.83
N THR A 198 -6.44 2.57 -11.06
CA THR A 198 -7.55 2.52 -10.11
C THR A 198 -7.15 1.81 -8.82
N LEU A 199 -6.46 0.66 -8.91
CA LEU A 199 -5.94 -0.04 -7.75
C LEU A 199 -4.84 0.79 -7.05
N ALA A 200 -3.94 1.44 -7.78
CA ALA A 200 -2.93 2.31 -7.19
C ALA A 200 -3.56 3.50 -6.45
N ALA A 201 -4.62 4.09 -6.99
CA ALA A 201 -5.36 5.16 -6.36
C ALA A 201 -6.11 4.71 -5.08
N SER A 202 -6.53 3.44 -4.97
CA SER A 202 -7.18 2.96 -3.74
C SER A 202 -6.24 2.94 -2.54
N PHE A 203 -4.94 2.68 -2.75
CA PHE A 203 -3.93 2.81 -1.70
C PHE A 203 -3.84 4.25 -1.18
N VAL A 204 -3.81 5.24 -2.08
CA VAL A 204 -3.81 6.67 -1.72
C VAL A 204 -5.09 7.07 -1.01
N HIS A 205 -6.24 6.65 -1.55
CA HIS A 205 -7.54 6.92 -0.96
C HIS A 205 -7.62 6.39 0.49
N ALA A 206 -7.14 5.17 0.73
CA ALA A 206 -7.08 4.57 2.06
C ALA A 206 -6.15 5.34 3.01
N ALA A 207 -4.94 5.68 2.57
CA ALA A 207 -3.99 6.46 3.37
C ALA A 207 -4.55 7.85 3.74
N CYS A 208 -5.08 8.59 2.77
CA CYS A 208 -5.63 9.92 3.01
C CYS A 208 -6.89 9.91 3.89
N ARG A 209 -7.72 8.86 3.78
CA ARG A 209 -8.87 8.63 4.68
C ARG A 209 -8.43 8.42 6.13
N ASN A 210 -7.26 7.81 6.35
CA ASN A 210 -6.64 7.67 7.68
C ASN A 210 -5.88 8.93 8.14
N GLY A 211 -5.98 10.04 7.40
CA GLY A 211 -5.31 11.31 7.73
C GLY A 211 -3.84 11.36 7.34
N GLU A 212 -3.34 10.37 6.59
CA GLU A 212 -1.96 10.32 6.15
C GLU A 212 -1.74 11.13 4.85
N LYS A 213 -0.50 11.60 4.66
CA LYS A 213 -0.10 12.29 3.44
C LYS A 213 0.32 11.29 2.36
N ALA A 214 -0.03 11.57 1.12
CA ALA A 214 0.30 10.76 -0.05
C ALA A 214 0.85 11.64 -1.18
N ALA A 215 1.75 11.06 -1.98
CA ALA A 215 2.19 11.68 -3.23
C ALA A 215 1.84 10.77 -4.42
N TYR A 216 1.33 11.36 -5.50
CA TYR A 216 0.98 10.65 -6.73
C TYR A 216 1.75 11.25 -7.89
N PHE A 217 2.70 10.51 -8.45
CA PHE A 217 3.44 10.89 -9.65
C PHE A 217 2.81 10.19 -10.85
N SER A 218 2.12 10.97 -11.69
CA SER A 218 1.45 10.49 -12.89
C SER A 218 2.18 10.95 -14.14
N PHE A 219 2.40 10.00 -15.06
CA PHE A 219 3.06 10.24 -16.33
C PHE A 219 2.11 10.21 -17.53
N GLU A 220 0.85 9.83 -17.30
CA GLU A 220 -0.15 9.68 -18.36
C GLU A 220 -1.33 10.65 -18.21
N GLU A 221 -1.83 10.86 -16.99
CA GLU A 221 -3.09 11.58 -16.71
C GLU A 221 -2.91 12.82 -15.81
N SER A 222 -3.69 13.87 -16.06
CA SER A 222 -3.76 15.04 -15.19
C SER A 222 -4.57 14.76 -13.91
N ALA A 223 -4.37 15.58 -12.88
CA ALA A 223 -5.08 15.46 -11.61
C ALA A 223 -6.61 15.45 -11.80
N ASP A 224 -7.16 16.40 -12.57
CA ASP A 224 -8.60 16.50 -12.82
C ASP A 224 -9.16 15.28 -13.55
N GLN A 225 -8.41 14.74 -14.51
CA GLN A 225 -8.80 13.52 -15.21
C GLN A 225 -8.84 12.33 -14.26
N THR A 226 -7.82 12.16 -13.43
CA THR A 226 -7.77 11.08 -12.44
C THR A 226 -8.87 11.22 -11.39
N VAL A 227 -9.13 12.43 -10.87
CA VAL A 227 -10.25 12.70 -9.95
C VAL A 227 -11.58 12.28 -10.59
N ARG A 228 -11.84 12.69 -11.84
CA ARG A 228 -13.05 12.29 -12.56
C ARG A 228 -13.16 10.78 -12.71
N ASN A 229 -12.07 10.11 -13.09
CA ASN A 229 -12.03 8.67 -13.29
C ASN A 229 -12.30 7.92 -11.97
N MET A 230 -11.68 8.35 -10.87
CA MET A 230 -11.82 7.72 -9.56
C MET A 230 -13.22 7.90 -8.94
N ARG A 231 -13.89 9.03 -9.23
CA ARG A 231 -15.29 9.22 -8.82
C ARG A 231 -16.24 8.20 -9.42
N SER A 232 -15.98 7.70 -10.63
CA SER A 232 -16.81 6.67 -11.25
C SER A 232 -16.73 5.31 -10.54
N VAL A 233 -15.74 5.12 -9.66
CA VAL A 233 -15.57 3.94 -8.82
C VAL A 233 -15.72 4.24 -7.34
N GLY A 234 -16.43 5.32 -6.98
CA GLY A 234 -16.74 5.66 -5.59
C GLY A 234 -15.60 6.26 -4.77
N MET A 235 -14.49 6.66 -5.40
CA MET A 235 -13.36 7.30 -4.72
C MET A 235 -13.26 8.78 -5.09
N ASP A 236 -13.58 9.68 -4.15
CA ASP A 236 -13.31 11.12 -4.35
C ASP A 236 -11.92 11.47 -3.83
N LEU A 237 -11.03 11.87 -4.76
CA LEU A 237 -9.67 12.30 -4.43
C LEU A 237 -9.56 13.83 -4.32
N LYS A 238 -10.58 14.58 -4.75
CA LYS A 238 -10.50 16.05 -4.84
C LYS A 238 -10.27 16.68 -3.47
N ASP A 239 -11.02 16.25 -2.47
CA ASP A 239 -10.92 16.77 -1.10
C ASP A 239 -9.53 16.55 -0.48
N TYR A 240 -8.84 15.49 -0.88
CA TYR A 240 -7.48 15.23 -0.42
C TYR A 240 -6.46 16.13 -1.10
N ILE A 241 -6.66 16.45 -2.38
CA ILE A 241 -5.82 17.39 -3.12
C ILE A 241 -6.00 18.80 -2.57
N ASP A 242 -7.24 19.26 -2.49
CA ASP A 242 -7.58 20.60 -2.00
C ASP A 242 -7.15 20.78 -0.53
N GLY A 243 -7.26 19.72 0.28
CA GLY A 243 -6.81 19.68 1.67
C GLY A 243 -5.30 19.46 1.87
N GLY A 244 -4.50 19.33 0.80
CA GLY A 244 -3.04 19.13 0.87
C GLY A 244 -2.61 17.79 1.49
N ARG A 245 -3.51 16.81 1.59
CA ARG A 245 -3.20 15.43 2.01
C ARG A 245 -2.70 14.58 0.84
N LEU A 246 -3.16 14.87 -0.37
CA LEU A 246 -2.69 14.25 -1.60
C LEU A 246 -1.97 15.29 -2.46
N ASN A 247 -0.67 15.12 -2.65
CA ASN A 247 0.10 15.92 -3.59
C ASN A 247 0.20 15.19 -4.93
N TYR A 248 -0.46 15.74 -5.94
CA TYR A 248 -0.49 15.16 -7.29
C TYR A 248 0.50 15.89 -8.21
N PHE A 249 1.40 15.13 -8.81
CA PHE A 249 2.42 15.60 -9.75
C PHE A 249 2.18 14.97 -11.12
N ALA A 250 1.84 15.78 -12.12
CA ALA A 250 1.64 15.33 -13.48
C ALA A 250 2.79 15.86 -14.36
N ALA A 251 3.55 14.96 -14.97
CA ALA A 251 4.61 15.35 -15.92
C ALA A 251 4.72 14.31 -17.03
N ARG A 252 4.97 14.73 -18.28
CA ARG A 252 5.24 13.76 -19.35
C ARG A 252 6.62 13.10 -19.13
N PRO A 253 6.81 11.82 -19.47
CA PRO A 253 8.11 11.15 -19.37
C PRO A 253 9.23 11.88 -20.12
N THR A 254 8.89 12.51 -21.25
CA THR A 254 9.85 13.23 -22.10
C THR A 254 10.24 14.62 -21.58
N PHE A 255 9.61 15.10 -20.51
CA PHE A 255 9.87 16.44 -19.99
C PHE A 255 11.25 16.55 -19.31
N TYR A 256 11.71 15.46 -18.71
CA TYR A 256 13.00 15.35 -18.02
C TYR A 256 13.73 14.08 -18.45
N SER A 257 15.04 14.01 -18.20
CA SER A 257 15.76 12.74 -18.27
C SER A 257 15.38 11.85 -17.08
N LEU A 258 15.69 10.55 -17.14
CA LEU A 258 15.43 9.61 -16.04
C LEU A 258 16.01 10.09 -14.70
N GLU A 259 17.27 10.52 -14.72
CA GLU A 259 17.95 11.07 -13.53
C GLU A 259 17.26 12.32 -12.98
N MET A 260 16.77 13.19 -13.86
CA MET A 260 16.07 14.40 -13.45
C MET A 260 14.66 14.10 -12.91
N HIS A 261 13.94 13.13 -13.49
CA HIS A 261 12.68 12.62 -12.91
C HIS A 261 12.91 12.06 -11.51
N LEU A 262 13.92 11.21 -11.34
CA LEU A 262 14.28 10.67 -10.03
C LEU A 262 14.58 11.80 -9.04
N ALA A 263 15.42 12.75 -9.44
CA ALA A 263 15.77 13.90 -8.62
C ALA A 263 14.51 14.69 -8.16
N VAL A 264 13.68 15.11 -9.10
CA VAL A 264 12.45 15.86 -8.78
C VAL A 264 11.55 15.05 -7.85
N MET A 265 11.30 13.77 -8.14
CA MET A 265 10.48 12.92 -7.28
C MET A 265 11.05 12.82 -5.86
N LEU A 266 12.33 12.51 -5.70
CA LEU A 266 12.97 12.37 -4.39
C LEU A 266 12.93 13.68 -3.60
N ARG A 267 13.11 14.82 -4.25
CA ARG A 267 12.98 16.14 -3.62
C ARG A 267 11.58 16.38 -3.07
N GLU A 268 10.56 16.14 -3.89
CA GLU A 268 9.17 16.33 -3.47
C GLU A 268 8.80 15.37 -2.34
N ILE A 269 9.28 14.12 -2.39
CA ILE A 269 9.10 13.15 -1.28
C ILE A 269 9.80 13.67 -0.01
N ALA A 270 11.02 14.19 -0.09
CA ALA A 270 11.75 14.73 1.05
C ALA A 270 11.03 15.93 1.69
N ARG A 271 10.45 16.80 0.87
CA ARG A 271 9.69 17.99 1.28
C ARG A 271 8.36 17.61 1.93
N LEU A 272 7.60 16.73 1.30
CA LEU A 272 6.24 16.38 1.70
C LEU A 272 6.20 15.34 2.83
N LYS A 273 7.21 14.48 2.90
CA LYS A 273 7.31 13.33 3.81
C LYS A 273 6.01 12.48 3.78
N PRO A 274 5.58 12.01 2.60
CA PRO A 274 4.36 11.21 2.48
C PRO A 274 4.54 9.84 3.14
N ARG A 275 3.43 9.20 3.48
CA ARG A 275 3.37 7.80 3.92
C ARG A 275 3.36 6.83 2.76
N ILE A 276 2.77 7.24 1.65
CA ILE A 276 2.67 6.46 0.43
C ILE A 276 2.99 7.29 -0.81
N VAL A 277 3.67 6.66 -1.76
CA VAL A 277 4.04 7.23 -3.06
C VAL A 277 3.54 6.32 -4.16
N ILE A 278 2.79 6.90 -5.10
CA ILE A 278 2.40 6.22 -6.34
C ILE A 278 3.26 6.72 -7.50
N VAL A 279 3.70 5.79 -8.36
CA VAL A 279 4.40 6.08 -9.62
C VAL A 279 3.65 5.38 -10.74
N ASP A 280 2.92 6.15 -11.55
CA ASP A 280 1.92 5.62 -12.49
C ASP A 280 2.04 6.21 -13.92
N PRO A 281 2.43 5.41 -14.94
CA PRO A 281 3.12 4.12 -14.85
C PRO A 281 4.64 4.24 -15.03
N ILE A 282 5.38 3.28 -14.46
CA ILE A 282 6.84 3.17 -14.66
C ILE A 282 7.19 2.76 -16.09
N SER A 283 6.33 2.02 -16.79
CA SER A 283 6.49 1.69 -18.21
C SER A 283 6.47 2.93 -19.13
N ALA A 284 6.02 4.08 -18.62
CA ALA A 284 6.11 5.33 -19.37
C ALA A 284 7.58 5.72 -19.63
N PHE A 285 8.51 5.24 -18.81
CA PHE A 285 9.95 5.48 -18.94
C PHE A 285 10.65 4.54 -19.94
N ASP A 286 10.06 3.40 -20.28
CA ASP A 286 10.66 2.42 -21.23
C ASP A 286 10.90 3.01 -22.63
N ARG A 287 10.16 4.07 -22.98
CA ARG A 287 10.34 4.81 -24.24
C ARG A 287 11.40 5.90 -24.17
N SER A 288 11.86 6.25 -22.97
CA SER A 288 12.72 7.41 -22.70
C SER A 288 14.15 7.06 -22.30
N GLY A 289 14.45 5.80 -22.02
CA GLY A 289 15.80 5.33 -21.70
C GLY A 289 15.94 3.81 -21.86
N GLU A 290 17.15 3.30 -21.61
CA GLU A 290 17.43 1.87 -21.70
C GLU A 290 16.87 1.10 -20.50
N SER A 291 16.47 -0.17 -20.68
CA SER A 291 15.85 -0.98 -19.62
C SER A 291 16.70 -1.06 -18.34
N ASN A 292 18.03 -1.11 -18.47
CA ASN A 292 18.94 -1.15 -17.32
C ASN A 292 19.00 0.18 -16.55
N GLU A 293 18.88 1.31 -17.24
CA GLU A 293 18.84 2.63 -16.60
C GLU A 293 17.56 2.81 -15.80
N VAL A 294 16.41 2.39 -16.35
CA VAL A 294 15.11 2.40 -15.66
C VAL A 294 15.16 1.52 -14.41
N GLN A 295 15.71 0.31 -14.51
CA GLN A 295 15.89 -0.56 -13.34
C GLN A 295 16.79 0.07 -12.28
N THR A 296 17.88 0.71 -12.68
CA THR A 296 18.82 1.39 -11.76
C THR A 296 18.15 2.58 -11.06
N MET A 297 17.37 3.37 -11.81
CA MET A 297 16.56 4.46 -11.27
C MET A 297 15.54 3.95 -10.24
N LEU A 298 14.82 2.88 -10.57
CA LEU A 298 13.81 2.30 -9.68
C LEU A 298 14.43 1.68 -8.44
N LEU A 299 15.57 1.00 -8.55
CA LEU A 299 16.31 0.50 -7.40
C LEU A 299 16.64 1.62 -6.42
N ARG A 300 17.18 2.75 -6.92
CA ARG A 300 17.50 3.94 -6.11
C ARG A 300 16.26 4.56 -5.49
N MET A 301 15.16 4.63 -6.23
CA MET A 301 13.89 5.14 -5.71
C MET A 301 13.33 4.24 -4.59
N VAL A 302 13.28 2.93 -4.81
CA VAL A 302 12.81 1.95 -3.83
C VAL A 302 13.66 1.98 -2.56
N ASP A 303 14.98 2.05 -2.70
CA ASP A 303 15.90 2.15 -1.55
C ASP A 303 15.69 3.44 -0.75
N TYR A 304 15.49 4.56 -1.44
CA TYR A 304 15.15 5.83 -0.79
C TYR A 304 13.82 5.76 -0.04
N LEU A 305 12.76 5.24 -0.66
CA LEU A 305 11.45 5.12 -0.03
C LEU A 305 11.52 4.22 1.21
N LYS A 306 12.20 3.07 1.10
CA LYS A 306 12.43 2.12 2.20
C LYS A 306 13.16 2.74 3.38
N SER A 307 14.28 3.42 3.12
CA SER A 307 15.07 4.09 4.18
C SER A 307 14.28 5.17 4.93
N HIS A 308 13.27 5.76 4.29
CA HIS A 308 12.38 6.76 4.89
C HIS A 308 11.05 6.18 5.44
N GLY A 309 10.85 4.85 5.36
CA GLY A 309 9.62 4.20 5.82
C GLY A 309 8.37 4.61 5.05
N VAL A 310 8.55 4.90 3.75
CA VAL A 310 7.50 5.30 2.80
C VAL A 310 7.18 4.08 1.93
N THR A 311 5.90 3.73 1.80
CA THR A 311 5.47 2.65 0.92
C THR A 311 5.40 3.16 -0.52
N GLY A 312 6.02 2.43 -1.45
CA GLY A 312 6.00 2.77 -2.88
C GLY A 312 5.09 1.82 -3.66
N VAL A 313 4.14 2.35 -4.43
CA VAL A 313 3.31 1.56 -5.35
C VAL A 313 3.63 1.99 -6.77
N PHE A 314 3.99 1.04 -7.61
CA PHE A 314 4.44 1.26 -8.98
C PHE A 314 3.50 0.51 -9.92
N THR A 315 3.04 1.16 -10.99
CA THR A 315 2.22 0.47 -12.00
C THR A 315 3.04 0.21 -13.27
N ASN A 316 2.92 -0.99 -13.84
CA ASN A 316 3.61 -1.36 -15.08
C ASN A 316 2.63 -1.87 -16.13
N LEU A 317 2.72 -1.38 -17.36
CA LEU A 317 1.96 -1.93 -18.47
C LEU A 317 2.66 -3.17 -19.01
N THR A 318 1.92 -4.28 -19.09
CA THR A 318 2.39 -5.51 -19.75
C THR A 318 1.74 -5.67 -21.12
N HIS A 319 2.46 -6.28 -22.06
CA HIS A 319 1.94 -6.54 -23.40
C HIS A 319 1.18 -7.88 -23.43
N ALA A 320 -0.03 -7.87 -24.01
CA ALA A 320 -1.00 -8.96 -23.93
C ALA A 320 -0.63 -10.24 -24.72
N LYS A 321 0.58 -10.36 -25.28
CA LYS A 321 0.98 -11.51 -26.12
C LYS A 321 2.39 -12.00 -25.79
N GLY A 322 2.45 -13.19 -25.19
CA GLY A 322 3.47 -14.21 -25.47
C GLY A 322 4.86 -14.03 -24.87
N ASP A 323 5.33 -12.81 -24.68
CA ASP A 323 6.59 -12.55 -23.97
C ASP A 323 6.24 -11.91 -22.62
N GLU A 324 6.34 -12.70 -21.55
CA GLU A 324 6.83 -12.14 -20.29
C GLU A 324 8.22 -11.58 -20.59
N THR A 325 8.28 -10.34 -21.05
CA THR A 325 9.54 -9.67 -21.34
C THR A 325 10.41 -9.73 -20.09
N LEU A 326 11.69 -10.08 -20.24
CA LEU A 326 12.70 -10.13 -19.16
C LEU A 326 12.67 -8.88 -18.26
N THR A 327 12.14 -7.76 -18.74
CA THR A 327 11.90 -6.52 -18.02
C THR A 327 10.92 -6.65 -16.86
N ASP A 328 9.77 -7.33 -17.02
CA ASP A 328 8.80 -7.53 -15.93
C ASP A 328 9.40 -8.38 -14.80
N VAL A 329 10.17 -9.41 -15.18
CA VAL A 329 10.90 -10.26 -14.25
C VAL A 329 12.01 -9.47 -13.55
N GLY A 330 12.76 -8.64 -14.29
CA GLY A 330 13.78 -7.76 -13.73
C GLY A 330 13.21 -6.76 -12.71
N LEU A 331 12.09 -6.12 -13.04
CA LEU A 331 11.42 -5.15 -12.16
C LEU A 331 10.80 -5.81 -10.92
N SER A 332 10.13 -6.95 -11.08
CA SER A 332 9.52 -7.68 -9.95
C SER A 332 10.55 -8.24 -8.95
N SER A 333 11.80 -8.45 -9.38
CA SER A 333 12.89 -8.88 -8.50
C SER A 333 13.23 -7.82 -7.42
N LEU A 334 13.11 -6.54 -7.78
CA LEU A 334 13.37 -5.36 -6.94
C LEU A 334 12.23 -5.08 -5.95
N MET A 335 11.04 -5.63 -6.21
CA MET A 335 9.81 -5.31 -5.50
C MET A 335 9.54 -6.32 -4.38
N ASP A 336 8.95 -5.86 -3.27
CA ASP A 336 8.57 -6.73 -2.16
C ASP A 336 7.28 -7.49 -2.46
N ALA A 337 6.30 -6.80 -3.05
CA ALA A 337 5.05 -7.39 -3.48
C ALA A 337 4.81 -7.19 -4.98
N TRP A 338 4.16 -8.18 -5.60
CA TRP A 338 3.80 -8.15 -7.02
C TRP A 338 2.36 -8.61 -7.21
N ILE A 339 1.55 -7.69 -7.73
CA ILE A 339 0.15 -7.88 -8.10
C ILE A 339 0.08 -7.89 -9.63
N LEU A 340 -0.42 -8.97 -10.20
CA LEU A 340 -0.64 -9.12 -11.63
C LEU A 340 -2.14 -9.00 -11.94
N MET A 341 -2.48 -8.10 -12.85
CA MET A 341 -3.83 -7.90 -13.36
C MET A 341 -3.93 -8.45 -14.78
N LEU A 342 -4.83 -9.41 -14.95
CA LEU A 342 -5.06 -10.12 -16.20
C LEU A 342 -6.45 -9.78 -16.75
N ASN A 343 -6.57 -9.73 -18.07
CA ASN A 343 -7.87 -9.73 -18.73
C ASN A 343 -8.08 -11.12 -19.31
N ARG A 344 -9.14 -11.80 -18.88
CA ARG A 344 -9.54 -13.10 -19.42
C ARG A 344 -10.88 -12.95 -20.13
N GLU A 345 -10.89 -13.34 -21.40
CA GLU A 345 -12.12 -13.48 -22.16
C GLU A 345 -12.76 -14.83 -21.84
N ALA A 346 -13.99 -14.82 -21.32
CA ALA A 346 -14.74 -16.03 -21.04
C ALA A 346 -16.22 -15.81 -21.30
N GLY A 347 -16.82 -16.65 -22.15
CA GLY A 347 -18.27 -16.59 -22.42
C GLY A 347 -18.74 -15.30 -23.12
N GLY A 348 -17.87 -14.63 -23.88
CA GLY A 348 -18.17 -13.36 -24.54
C GLY A 348 -18.05 -12.13 -23.65
N GLU A 349 -17.56 -12.28 -22.41
CA GLU A 349 -17.28 -11.19 -21.49
C GLU A 349 -15.76 -11.10 -21.24
N PHE A 350 -15.25 -9.87 -21.10
CA PHE A 350 -13.90 -9.60 -20.63
C PHE A 350 -13.92 -9.42 -19.12
N ASN A 351 -13.45 -10.44 -18.39
CA ASN A 351 -13.33 -10.39 -16.95
C ASN A 351 -11.92 -9.98 -16.56
N ARG A 352 -11.82 -9.07 -15.60
CA ARG A 352 -10.55 -8.67 -15.00
C ARG A 352 -10.26 -9.60 -13.83
N GLU A 353 -9.06 -10.11 -13.77
CA GLU A 353 -8.58 -11.00 -12.73
C GLU A 353 -7.37 -10.36 -12.04
N LEU A 354 -7.28 -10.49 -10.72
CA LEU A 354 -6.16 -10.06 -9.90
C LEU A 354 -5.50 -11.28 -9.29
N TYR A 355 -4.18 -11.35 -9.44
CA TYR A 355 -3.35 -12.39 -8.85
C TYR A 355 -2.20 -11.77 -8.06
N LEU A 356 -2.15 -12.07 -6.76
CA LEU A 356 -1.02 -11.69 -5.91
C LEU A 356 0.09 -12.75 -6.03
N LEU A 357 1.07 -12.48 -6.88
CA LEU A 357 2.16 -13.40 -7.21
C LEU A 357 3.19 -13.55 -6.09
N LYS A 358 3.43 -12.44 -5.38
CA LYS A 358 4.51 -12.35 -4.40
C LYS A 358 4.16 -11.32 -3.34
N ALA A 359 4.44 -11.63 -2.09
CA ALA A 359 4.44 -10.68 -0.97
C ALA A 359 5.55 -11.09 0.03
N ARG A 360 6.74 -10.50 -0.08
CA ARG A 360 7.88 -10.82 0.80
C ARG A 360 7.52 -10.52 2.25
N GLY A 361 7.84 -11.46 3.15
CA GLY A 361 7.57 -11.34 4.58
C GLY A 361 6.13 -11.62 5.00
N LEU A 362 5.22 -11.91 4.06
CA LEU A 362 3.82 -12.22 4.33
C LEU A 362 3.43 -13.55 3.70
N GLN A 363 2.68 -14.39 4.43
CA GLN A 363 1.92 -15.44 3.77
C GLN A 363 0.80 -14.79 2.95
N HIS A 364 0.57 -15.28 1.73
CA HIS A 364 -0.47 -14.75 0.86
C HIS A 364 -1.25 -15.85 0.17
N SER A 365 -2.48 -15.52 -0.22
CA SER A 365 -3.32 -16.40 -1.02
C SER A 365 -2.70 -16.65 -2.40
N ASN A 366 -2.80 -17.89 -2.87
CA ASN A 366 -2.47 -18.30 -4.24
C ASN A 366 -3.70 -18.24 -5.17
N GLN A 367 -4.84 -17.73 -4.69
CA GLN A 367 -6.07 -17.64 -5.49
C GLN A 367 -6.02 -16.44 -6.44
N VAL A 368 -6.46 -16.67 -7.67
CA VAL A 368 -6.78 -15.61 -8.62
C VAL A 368 -8.22 -15.16 -8.37
N ARG A 369 -8.45 -13.86 -8.13
CA ARG A 369 -9.78 -13.32 -7.82
C ARG A 369 -10.28 -12.39 -8.93
N GLU A 370 -11.58 -12.36 -9.14
CA GLU A 370 -12.22 -11.46 -10.11
C GLU A 370 -12.21 -10.03 -9.55
N PHE A 371 -11.66 -9.09 -10.31
CA PHE A 371 -11.55 -7.68 -9.95
C PHE A 371 -12.71 -6.86 -10.51
N ILE A 372 -13.58 -6.41 -9.60
CA ILE A 372 -14.80 -5.69 -9.94
C ILE A 372 -14.65 -4.22 -9.56
N MET A 373 -14.84 -3.35 -10.53
CA MET A 373 -14.93 -1.90 -10.35
C MET A 373 -16.40 -1.50 -10.48
N SER A 374 -16.92 -0.82 -9.46
CA SER A 374 -18.30 -0.33 -9.42
C SER A 374 -18.35 1.04 -8.76
N GLU A 375 -19.49 1.73 -8.88
CA GLU A 375 -19.73 3.00 -8.18
C GLU A 375 -19.59 2.89 -6.64
N ASN A 376 -19.73 1.68 -6.09
CA ASN A 376 -19.59 1.39 -4.67
C ASN A 376 -18.14 1.06 -4.24
N GLY A 377 -17.16 1.18 -5.13
CA GLY A 377 -15.77 0.84 -4.85
C GLY A 377 -15.26 -0.39 -5.61
N LEU A 378 -14.11 -0.87 -5.13
CA LEU A 378 -13.38 -2.02 -5.65
C LEU A 378 -13.69 -3.26 -4.81
N GLN A 379 -13.91 -4.39 -5.48
CA GLN A 379 -14.18 -5.67 -4.83
C GLN A 379 -13.38 -6.78 -5.51
N LEU A 380 -12.88 -7.74 -4.73
CA LEU A 380 -12.27 -8.98 -5.23
C LEU A 380 -13.15 -10.17 -4.88
N ARG A 381 -13.77 -10.76 -5.90
CA ARG A 381 -14.59 -11.96 -5.67
C ARG A 381 -13.76 -13.21 -5.86
N ALA A 382 -13.86 -14.13 -4.89
CA ALA A 382 -13.25 -15.45 -4.99
C ALA A 382 -13.78 -16.20 -6.24
N PRO A 383 -12.92 -16.96 -6.95
CA PRO A 383 -13.34 -17.72 -8.12
C PRO A 383 -14.27 -18.86 -7.70
N TYR A 384 -15.27 -19.18 -8.53
CA TYR A 384 -16.12 -20.34 -8.27
C TYR A 384 -15.41 -21.60 -8.78
N LEU A 385 -14.96 -22.46 -7.87
CA LEU A 385 -14.28 -23.71 -8.20
C LEU A 385 -15.31 -24.74 -8.69
N GLY A 386 -15.42 -24.94 -10.01
CA GLY A 386 -16.21 -26.00 -10.62
C GLY A 386 -15.37 -27.24 -10.95
N GLN A 387 -16.01 -28.33 -11.37
CA GLN A 387 -15.33 -29.57 -11.82
C GLN A 387 -14.45 -29.37 -13.07
N GLU A 388 -14.67 -28.30 -13.86
CA GLU A 388 -13.90 -27.95 -15.08
C GLU A 388 -12.88 -26.80 -14.87
N GLY A 389 -12.62 -26.40 -13.61
CA GLY A 389 -11.69 -25.31 -13.28
C GLY A 389 -12.35 -24.08 -12.65
N ALA A 390 -11.59 -22.98 -12.52
CA ALA A 390 -12.05 -21.72 -11.94
C ALA A 390 -12.98 -20.98 -12.91
N LEU A 391 -14.25 -20.77 -12.51
CA LEU A 391 -15.26 -20.04 -13.29
C LEU A 391 -15.38 -18.59 -12.80
N THR A 392 -15.39 -17.62 -13.73
CA THR A 392 -15.57 -16.17 -13.50
C THR A 392 -16.75 -15.61 -14.31
N GLY A 393 -17.23 -14.40 -13.99
CA GLY A 393 -18.27 -13.67 -14.75
C GLY A 393 -19.62 -14.39 -14.91
N SER A 394 -20.21 -14.32 -16.11
CA SER A 394 -21.52 -14.92 -16.46
C SER A 394 -21.60 -16.44 -16.24
N ARG A 395 -20.56 -17.21 -16.57
CA ARG A 395 -20.53 -18.68 -16.33
C ARG A 395 -20.63 -19.02 -14.85
N ARG A 396 -19.98 -18.23 -13.99
CA ARG A 396 -20.13 -18.33 -12.54
C ARG A 396 -21.56 -18.00 -12.12
N ARG A 397 -22.13 -16.88 -12.57
CA ARG A 397 -23.51 -16.49 -12.20
C ARG A 397 -24.52 -17.59 -12.56
N ALA A 398 -24.36 -18.23 -13.71
CA ALA A 398 -25.18 -19.36 -14.11
C ALA A 398 -25.02 -20.56 -13.15
N LYS A 399 -23.77 -20.91 -12.79
CA LYS A 399 -23.49 -22.00 -11.83
C LYS A 399 -23.96 -21.71 -10.41
N GLU A 400 -23.79 -20.49 -9.91
CA GLU A 400 -24.30 -20.06 -8.61
C GLU A 400 -25.83 -20.04 -8.58
N ALA A 401 -26.48 -19.62 -9.67
CA ALA A 401 -27.93 -19.68 -9.80
C ALA A 401 -28.42 -21.13 -9.85
N GLU A 402 -27.72 -22.01 -10.56
CA GLU A 402 -27.99 -23.45 -10.58
C GLU A 402 -27.82 -24.06 -9.18
N ALA A 403 -26.72 -23.76 -8.49
CA ALA A 403 -26.46 -24.23 -7.12
C ALA A 403 -27.53 -23.74 -6.13
N ARG A 404 -27.91 -22.45 -6.17
CA ARG A 404 -29.01 -21.91 -5.36
C ARG A 404 -30.34 -22.57 -5.66
N ARG A 405 -30.63 -22.88 -6.93
CA ARG A 405 -31.85 -23.63 -7.32
C ARG A 405 -31.83 -25.03 -6.74
N THR A 406 -30.71 -25.75 -6.86
CA THR A 406 -30.55 -27.10 -6.30
C THR A 406 -30.65 -27.10 -4.78
N GLU A 407 -30.05 -26.13 -4.10
CA GLU A 407 -30.12 -25.98 -2.65
C GLU A 407 -31.54 -25.62 -2.18
N ALA A 408 -32.24 -24.73 -2.91
CA ALA A 408 -33.64 -24.42 -2.64
C ALA A 408 -34.56 -25.64 -2.82
N VAL A 409 -34.33 -26.47 -3.84
CA VAL A 409 -35.05 -27.73 -4.04
C VAL A 409 -34.76 -28.70 -2.88
N ARG A 410 -33.51 -28.85 -2.48
CA ARG A 410 -33.10 -29.74 -1.37
C ARG A 410 -33.69 -29.27 -0.04
N ALA A 411 -33.69 -27.96 0.23
CA ALA A 411 -34.32 -27.38 1.41
C ALA A 411 -35.84 -27.59 1.41
N ALA A 412 -36.50 -27.48 0.25
CA ALA A 412 -37.93 -27.76 0.12
C ALA A 412 -38.26 -29.25 0.34
N GLU A 413 -37.40 -30.18 -0.09
CA GLU A 413 -37.56 -31.61 0.19
C GLU A 413 -37.39 -31.93 1.68
N VAL A 414 -36.39 -31.36 2.34
CA VAL A 414 -36.19 -31.52 3.79
C VAL A 414 -37.40 -30.95 4.55
N ALA A 415 -37.91 -29.78 4.18
CA ALA A 415 -39.10 -29.19 4.78
C ALA A 415 -40.35 -30.08 4.59
N ARG A 416 -40.55 -30.66 3.40
CA ARG A 416 -41.65 -31.62 3.16
C ARG A 416 -41.51 -32.88 4.00
N PHE A 417 -40.30 -33.42 4.12
CA PHE A 417 -40.04 -34.61 4.94
C PHE A 417 -40.30 -34.33 6.43
N GLN A 418 -39.90 -33.16 6.93
CA GLN A 418 -40.21 -32.73 8.30
C GLN A 418 -41.71 -32.60 8.53
N GLN A 419 -42.46 -31.98 7.60
CA GLN A 419 -43.92 -31.88 7.71
C GLN A 419 -44.60 -33.25 7.69
N GLN A 420 -44.14 -34.19 6.85
CA GLN A 420 -44.66 -35.56 6.85
C GLN A 420 -44.35 -36.29 8.16
N GLY A 421 -43.15 -36.10 8.71
CA GLY A 421 -42.77 -36.63 10.02
C GLY A 421 -43.65 -36.07 11.15
N GLU A 422 -43.91 -34.76 11.14
CA GLU A 422 -44.76 -34.10 12.13
C GLU A 422 -46.22 -34.56 12.03
N HIS A 423 -46.74 -34.72 10.81
CA HIS A 423 -48.08 -35.24 10.58
C HIS A 423 -48.21 -36.70 11.04
N ARG A 424 -47.20 -37.54 10.77
CA ARG A 424 -47.15 -38.93 11.23
C ARG A 424 -47.06 -39.01 12.75
N ARG A 425 -46.29 -38.13 13.39
CA ARG A 425 -46.21 -38.01 14.86
C ARG A 425 -47.57 -37.67 15.45
N ARG A 426 -48.25 -36.63 14.95
CA ARG A 426 -49.59 -36.23 15.42
C ARG A 426 -50.61 -37.37 15.26
N LYS A 427 -50.55 -38.12 14.16
CA LYS A 427 -51.43 -39.29 13.95
C LYS A 427 -51.17 -40.40 14.97
N LEU A 428 -49.91 -40.70 15.26
CA LEU A 428 -49.53 -41.70 16.27
C LEU A 428 -49.93 -41.25 17.69
N GLU A 429 -49.74 -39.97 18.02
CA GLU A 429 -50.18 -39.40 19.31
C GLU A 429 -51.69 -39.53 19.49
N ALA A 430 -52.48 -39.23 18.45
CA ALA A 430 -53.93 -39.43 18.50
C ALA A 430 -54.32 -40.91 18.68
N GLN A 431 -53.58 -41.86 18.07
CA GLN A 431 -53.81 -43.29 18.27
C GLN A 431 -53.46 -43.76 19.68
N ILE A 432 -52.35 -43.27 20.25
CA ILE A 432 -51.97 -43.56 21.65
C ILE A 432 -53.04 -43.05 22.61
N GLU A 433 -53.57 -41.86 22.37
CA GLU A 433 -54.60 -41.28 23.23
C GLU A 433 -55.91 -42.06 23.14
N ALA A 434 -56.31 -42.50 21.94
CA ALA A 434 -57.46 -43.37 21.75
C ALA A 434 -57.30 -44.72 22.49
N LEU A 435 -56.14 -45.37 22.35
CA LEU A 435 -55.83 -46.63 23.05
C LEU A 435 -55.82 -46.46 24.58
N ARG A 436 -55.30 -45.34 25.08
CA ARG A 436 -55.34 -45.02 26.52
C ARG A 436 -56.77 -44.85 27.02
N ALA A 437 -57.64 -44.22 26.23
CA ALA A 437 -59.05 -44.07 26.58
C ALA A 437 -59.77 -45.43 26.61
N GLU A 438 -59.48 -46.32 25.65
CA GLU A 438 -60.00 -47.70 25.65
C GLU A 438 -59.54 -48.48 26.89
N MET A 439 -58.23 -48.47 27.19
CA MET A 439 -57.70 -49.13 28.39
C MET A 439 -58.33 -48.59 29.69
N ALA A 440 -58.53 -47.28 29.79
CA ALA A 440 -59.16 -46.68 30.96
C ALA A 440 -60.63 -47.12 31.12
N ALA A 441 -61.35 -47.31 30.01
CA ALA A 441 -62.71 -47.83 30.03
C ALA A 441 -62.75 -49.30 30.47
N GLU A 442 -61.84 -50.14 29.96
CA GLU A 442 -61.68 -51.53 30.38
C GLU A 442 -61.32 -51.66 31.86
N GLU A 443 -60.42 -50.83 32.38
CA GLU A 443 -60.07 -50.81 33.81
C GLU A 443 -61.26 -50.42 34.70
N LEU A 444 -62.10 -49.48 34.24
CA LEU A 444 -63.31 -49.08 34.96
C LEU A 444 -64.34 -50.21 34.99
N GLU A 445 -64.48 -50.93 33.88
CA GLU A 445 -65.38 -52.08 33.77
C GLU A 445 -64.90 -53.26 34.63
N ALA A 446 -63.60 -53.56 34.60
CA ALA A 446 -62.98 -54.56 35.47
C ALA A 446 -63.16 -54.20 36.96
N ARG A 447 -62.98 -52.94 37.34
CA ARG A 447 -63.27 -52.47 38.72
C ARG A 447 -64.72 -52.65 39.10
N ARG A 448 -65.67 -52.32 38.22
CA ARG A 448 -67.10 -52.53 38.47
C ARG A 448 -67.43 -54.00 38.69
N LEU A 449 -66.83 -54.90 37.91
CA LEU A 449 -67.01 -56.35 38.08
C LEU A 449 -66.43 -56.85 39.41
N ILE A 450 -65.24 -56.39 39.78
CA ILE A 450 -64.62 -56.72 41.08
C ILE A 450 -65.47 -56.19 42.24
N ASP A 451 -65.98 -54.96 42.14
CA ASP A 451 -66.83 -54.36 43.18
C ASP A 451 -68.15 -55.12 43.32
N ALA A 452 -68.78 -55.50 42.20
CA ALA A 452 -70.00 -56.31 42.18
C ALA A 452 -69.78 -57.70 42.81
N GLU A 453 -68.68 -58.36 42.48
CA GLU A 453 -68.29 -59.65 43.07
C GLU A 453 -68.02 -59.51 44.57
N SER A 454 -67.34 -58.44 44.99
CA SER A 454 -67.08 -58.15 46.40
C SER A 454 -68.37 -57.87 47.20
N ALA A 455 -69.38 -57.27 46.55
CA ALA A 455 -70.69 -57.01 47.14
C ALA A 455 -71.52 -58.30 47.23
N TYR A 456 -71.46 -59.16 46.21
CA TYR A 456 -72.07 -60.48 46.23
C TYR A 456 -71.48 -61.35 47.35
N LEU A 457 -70.15 -61.43 47.46
CA LEU A 457 -69.46 -62.18 48.52
C LEU A 457 -69.78 -61.65 49.93
N ARG A 458 -69.91 -60.32 50.10
CA ARG A 458 -70.35 -59.72 51.37
C ARG A 458 -71.77 -60.11 51.73
N ARG A 459 -72.67 -60.12 50.74
CA ARG A 459 -74.08 -60.50 50.94
C ARG A 459 -74.23 -61.99 51.24
N ALA A 460 -73.48 -62.85 50.54
CA ALA A 460 -73.43 -64.28 50.82
C ALA A 460 -72.92 -64.58 52.24
N LYS A 461 -71.91 -63.83 52.73
CA LYS A 461 -71.44 -63.94 54.12
C LYS A 461 -72.50 -63.49 55.14
N LEU A 462 -73.20 -62.39 54.88
CA LEU A 462 -74.32 -61.93 55.71
C LEU A 462 -75.45 -62.97 55.75
N ASP A 463 -75.80 -63.55 54.61
CA ASP A 463 -76.82 -64.62 54.52
C ASP A 463 -76.37 -65.90 55.24
N GLU A 464 -75.07 -66.25 55.20
CA GLU A 464 -74.51 -67.36 56.00
C GLU A 464 -74.55 -67.06 57.51
N GLU A 465 -74.24 -65.83 57.92
CA GLU A 465 -74.30 -65.39 59.32
C GLU A 465 -75.75 -65.37 59.84
N GLU A 466 -76.72 -64.91 59.04
CA GLU A 466 -78.15 -64.95 59.36
C GLU A 466 -78.68 -66.40 59.43
N ALA A 467 -78.25 -67.27 58.50
CA ALA A 467 -78.60 -68.69 58.53
C ALA A 467 -77.99 -69.41 59.75
N ARG A 468 -76.80 -68.99 60.20
CA ARG A 468 -76.16 -69.49 61.43
C ARG A 468 -76.91 -69.01 62.68
N ALA A 469 -77.35 -67.76 62.72
CA ALA A 469 -78.18 -67.21 63.80
C ALA A 469 -79.56 -67.87 63.88
N MET A 470 -80.19 -68.22 62.74
CA MET A 470 -81.45 -68.99 62.74
C MET A 470 -81.26 -70.43 63.25
N ARG A 471 -80.11 -71.07 62.97
CA ARG A 471 -79.82 -72.42 63.50
C ARG A 471 -79.57 -72.41 65.01
N GLU A 472 -78.98 -71.33 65.55
CA GLU A 472 -78.82 -71.16 67.00
C GLU A 472 -80.15 -70.78 67.69
N GLY A 473 -81.03 -70.02 67.04
CA GLY A 473 -82.38 -69.72 67.53
C GLY A 473 -83.34 -70.92 67.57
N VAL A 474 -83.14 -71.92 66.70
CA VAL A 474 -83.95 -73.16 66.67
C VAL A 474 -83.42 -74.24 67.64
N ALA A 475 -82.15 -74.16 68.07
CA ALA A 475 -81.57 -75.08 69.05
C ALA A 475 -81.95 -74.75 70.51
N VAL A 476 -82.43 -73.54 70.81
CA VAL A 476 -82.82 -73.11 72.18
C VAL A 476 -84.28 -73.43 72.53
N ARG A 477 -85.13 -73.82 71.56
CA ARG A 477 -86.55 -74.16 71.81
C ARG A 477 -86.85 -75.65 72.05
N LYS A 478 -85.82 -76.51 72.16
CA LYS A 478 -86.00 -77.98 72.31
C LYS A 478 -85.37 -78.59 73.58
N ARG A 479 -85.05 -77.76 74.58
CA ARG A 479 -84.50 -78.19 75.88
C ARG A 479 -85.07 -77.37 77.05
N VAL A 480 -86.39 -77.29 77.18
CA VAL A 480 -87.01 -76.98 78.48
C VAL A 480 -88.35 -77.74 78.56
N ASP A 481 -88.45 -78.55 79.62
CA ASP A 481 -89.63 -79.18 80.20
C ASP A 481 -90.08 -80.60 79.78
N GLY A 482 -89.51 -81.53 80.56
CA GLY A 482 -89.94 -82.89 80.88
C GLY A 482 -88.73 -83.62 81.51
N GLY A 483 -88.58 -83.87 82.81
CA GLY A 483 -89.41 -83.69 84.01
C GLY A 483 -88.51 -83.82 85.26
N GLY A 484 -89.08 -83.58 86.44
CA GLY A 484 -88.33 -83.24 87.67
C GLY A 484 -87.92 -84.35 88.64
N ASP A 485 -87.40 -83.84 89.77
CA ASP A 485 -86.98 -84.42 91.06
C ASP A 485 -85.68 -85.23 91.18
N GLY A 486 -84.81 -84.77 92.10
CA GLY A 486 -83.78 -85.59 92.73
C GLY A 486 -82.58 -84.88 93.40
N ALA A 487 -82.76 -84.48 94.68
CA ALA A 487 -81.81 -84.45 95.81
C ALA A 487 -80.84 -83.26 96.10
N GLU A 488 -81.02 -82.77 97.34
CA GLU A 488 -80.20 -81.96 98.30
C GLU A 488 -79.95 -80.46 98.10
#